data_AF-M5DT84-F1
#
_entry.id   AF-M5DT84-F1
#
_cell.length_a   1.000
_cell.length_b   1.000
_cell.length_c   1.000
_cell.angle_alpha   90.00
_cell.angle_beta   90.00
_cell.angle_gamma   90.00
#
_symmetry.space_group_name_H-M   'P 1'
#
loop_
_entity.id
_entity.type
_entity.pdbx_description
1 polymer ?
#
loop_
_entity_poly.entity_id
_entity_poly.type
_entity_poly.pdbx_seq_one_letter_code
_entity_poly.pdbx_strand_id
1 'polypeptide(L)' 'MSAYDINIAQLKNIALALDDLLSEVTFVGGCTTALLVDESAFFGVRQTDDLTLMAPY' A
#
# COMPACT_ATOMS: atom_id res chain seq x y z
N MET A 1 -0.46 -16.68 0.29
CA MET A 1 0.07 -15.32 0.52
C MET A 1 -0.60 -14.75 1.75
N SER A 2 0.15 -14.10 2.63
CA SER A 2 -0.41 -13.40 3.79
C SER A 2 -1.14 -12.13 3.36
N ALA A 3 -2.00 -11.57 4.22
CA ALA A 3 -2.64 -10.28 3.98
C ALA A 3 -1.61 -9.16 3.72
N TYR A 4 -0.48 -9.20 4.45
CA TYR A 4 0.68 -8.35 4.20
C TYR A 4 1.18 -8.48 2.75
N ASP A 5 1.46 -9.71 2.30
CA ASP A 5 1.99 -9.94 0.95
C ASP A 5 1.04 -9.43 -0.14
N ILE A 6 -0.27 -9.60 0.05
CA ILE A 6 -1.30 -9.13 -0.88
C ILE A 6 -1.28 -7.59 -0.95
N ASN A 7 -1.34 -6.91 0.19
CA ASN A 7 -1.34 -5.45 0.25
C ASN A 7 -0.06 -4.86 -0.37
N ILE A 8 1.11 -5.47 -0.09
CA ILE A 8 2.39 -5.05 -0.68
C ILE A 8 2.41 -5.27 -2.19
N ALA A 9 1.86 -6.39 -2.68
CA ALA A 9 1.76 -6.65 -4.11
C ALA A 9 0.86 -5.62 -4.81
N GLN A 10 -0.27 -5.24 -4.21
CA GLN A 10 -1.14 -4.18 -4.73
C GLN A 10 -0.41 -2.84 -4.83
N LEU A 11 0.29 -2.42 -3.77
CA LEU A 11 1.09 -1.19 -3.77
C LEU A 11 2.13 -1.17 -4.88
N LYS A 12 2.88 -2.27 -5.06
CA LYS A 12 3.91 -2.38 -6.11
C LYS A 12 3.31 -2.32 -7.51
N ASN A 13 2.19 -3.00 -7.75
CA ASN A 13 1.53 -3.02 -9.05
C ASN A 13 1.00 -1.64 -9.43
N ILE A 14 0.41 -0.90 -8.50
CA ILE A 14 -0.06 0.46 -8.77
C ILE A 14 1.12 1.43 -8.93
N ALA A 15 2.16 1.33 -8.12
CA ALA A 15 3.36 2.17 -8.28
C ALA A 15 4.01 1.98 -9.65
N LEU A 16 4.08 0.75 -10.16
CA LEU A 16 4.54 0.46 -11.52
C LEU A 16 3.61 1.05 -12.60
N ALA A 17 2.29 1.02 -12.38
CA ALA A 17 1.32 1.52 -13.34
C ALA A 17 1.24 3.06 -13.40
N LEU A 18 1.60 3.74 -12.31
CA LEU A 18 1.61 5.20 -12.23
C LEU A 18 2.77 5.83 -13.00
N ASP A 19 3.89 5.11 -13.12
CA ASP A 19 5.09 5.57 -13.84
C ASP A 19 5.51 6.99 -13.40
N ASP A 20 5.54 7.96 -14.31
CA ASP A 20 5.90 9.36 -14.02
C ASP A 20 5.02 10.00 -12.92
N LEU A 21 3.74 9.59 -12.82
CA LEU A 21 2.80 10.11 -11.82
C LEU A 21 3.11 9.63 -10.41
N LEU A 22 3.96 8.62 -10.23
CA LEU A 22 4.30 8.09 -8.91
C LEU A 22 4.87 9.16 -7.97
N SER A 23 5.64 10.10 -8.53
CA SER A 23 6.23 11.21 -7.78
C SER A 23 5.22 12.30 -7.39
N GLU A 24 4.03 12.27 -7.97
CA GLU A 24 2.96 13.25 -7.82
C GLU A 24 1.81 12.71 -6.95
N VAL A 25 1.97 11.58 -6.27
CA VAL A 25 0.92 11.01 -5.42
C VAL A 25 1.47 10.42 -4.15
N THR A 26 0.66 10.44 -3.10
CA THR A 26 0.93 9.75 -1.84
C THR A 26 -0.05 8.59 -1.66
N PHE A 27 0.49 7.39 -1.43
CA PHE A 27 -0.31 6.23 -1.03
C PHE A 27 -0.78 6.38 0.42
N VAL A 28 -2.07 6.19 0.66
CA VAL A 28 -2.68 6.28 1.99
C VAL A 28 -3.69 5.16 2.21
N GLY A 29 -4.14 4.98 3.45
CA GLY A 29 -5.20 4.01 3.80
C GLY A 29 -4.68 2.67 4.32
N GLY A 30 -5.57 1.68 4.39
CA GLY A 30 -5.29 0.41 5.07
C GLY A 30 -4.13 -0.40 4.47
N CYS A 31 -3.91 -0.28 3.15
CA CYS A 31 -2.81 -0.97 2.46
C CYS A 31 -1.43 -0.48 2.91
N THR A 32 -1.29 0.78 3.35
CA THR A 32 -0.01 1.34 3.78
C THR A 32 0.26 1.17 5.27
N THR A 33 -0.74 0.86 6.08
CA THR A 33 -0.58 0.66 7.53
C THR A 33 0.49 -0.40 7.86
N ALA A 34 0.59 -1.44 7.03
CA ALA A 34 1.57 -2.50 7.24
C ALA A 34 3.03 -2.07 7.00
N LEU A 35 3.25 -0.95 6.31
CA LEU A 35 4.57 -0.32 6.13
C LEU A 35 5.01 0.49 7.36
N LEU A 36 4.09 0.74 8.31
CA LEU A 36 4.29 1.63 9.46
C LEU A 36 4.47 0.87 10.78
N VAL A 37 4.52 -0.46 10.73
CA VAL A 37 4.60 -1.33 11.90
C VAL A 37 5.71 -2.35 11.74
N ASP A 38 6.25 -2.84 12.86
CA ASP A 38 7.23 -3.92 12.85
C ASP A 38 6.64 -5.25 12.35
N GLU A 39 7.50 -6.14 11.85
CA GLU A 39 7.12 -7.46 11.36
C GLU A 39 6.36 -8.29 12.39
N SER A 40 6.66 -8.10 13.69
CA SER A 40 5.94 -8.75 14.78
C SER A 40 4.45 -8.41 14.82
N ALA A 41 4.01 -7.33 14.17
CA ALA A 41 2.60 -6.94 14.07
C ALA A 41 1.91 -7.44 12.79
N PHE A 42 2.62 -8.10 11.87
CA PHE A 42 2.06 -8.53 10.59
C PHE A 42 0.88 -9.52 10.73
N PHE A 43 0.82 -10.26 11.84
CA PHE A 43 -0.31 -11.15 12.14
C PHE A 43 -1.65 -10.41 12.25
N GLY A 44 -1.62 -9.12 12.61
CA GLY A 44 -2.81 -8.27 12.75
C GLY A 44 -3.18 -7.50 11.48
N VAL A 45 -2.38 -7.60 10.41
CA VAL A 45 -2.66 -6.92 9.14
C VAL A 45 -3.87 -7.55 8.48
N ARG A 46 -4.88 -6.74 8.21
CA ARG A 46 -6.05 -7.14 7.41
C ARG A 46 -5.76 -6.90 5.92
N GLN A 47 -6.25 -7.81 5.09
CA GLN A 47 -6.28 -7.59 3.65
C GLN A 47 -7.20 -6.39 3.32
N THR A 48 -6.81 -5.58 2.35
CA THR A 48 -7.60 -4.48 1.82
C THR A 48 -7.94 -4.72 0.36
N ASP A 49 -9.18 -4.43 -0.03
CA ASP A 49 -9.65 -4.68 -1.40
C ASP A 49 -9.33 -3.50 -2.34
N ASP A 50 -9.01 -2.34 -1.77
CA ASP A 50 -8.75 -1.08 -2.44
C ASP A 50 -7.41 -0.45 -2.04
N LEU A 51 -7.01 0.54 -2.84
CA LEU A 51 -5.84 1.36 -2.61
C LEU A 51 -6.22 2.82 -2.78
N THR A 52 -5.80 3.67 -1.84
CA THR A 52 -6.12 5.10 -1.85
C THR A 52 -4.88 5.93 -2.20
N LEU A 53 -5.06 6.90 -3.09
CA LEU A 53 -4.04 7.84 -3.56
C LEU A 53 -4.51 9.27 -3.26
N MET A 54 -3.58 10.14 -2.88
CA MET A 54 -3.81 11.58 -2.73
C MET A 54 -2.80 12.35 -3.58
N ALA A 55 -3.27 13.30 -4.39
CA ALA A 55 -2.41 14.21 -5.14
C ALA A 55 -1.99 15.40 -4.26
N PRO A 56 -0.80 16.00 -4.47
CA PRO A 56 -0.43 17.29 -3.90
C PRO A 56 -1.35 18.35 -4.53
N TYR A 57 -1.96 19.16 -3.66
CA TYR A 57 -2.85 20.26 -4.05
C TYR A 57 -2.11 21.39 -4.77
#